data_AF-A0A2E1EAU5-F1
#
_entry.id   AF-A0A2E1EAU5-F1
#
_cell.length_a   1.000
_cell.length_b   1.000
_cell.length_c   1.000
_cell.angle_alpha   90.00
_cell.angle_beta   90.00
_cell.angle_gamma   90.00
#
_symmetry.space_group_name_H-M   'P 1'
#
loop_
_entity.id
_entity.type
_entity.pdbx_description
1 polymer ?
#
loop_
_entity_poly.entity_id
_entity_poly.type
_entity_poly.pdbx_seq_one_letter_code
_entity_poly.pdbx_strand_id
1 'polypeptide(L)'
;MSKNLVIVESATKAKTIEKILGKDFKVASCFGHISDLPSNELGVNVDNNFIPKYIISSDKKKIVNELKKLSKKADIVWLASDEDREGEAIAWHLSNSLNL
;
A
#
# COMPACT_ATOMS: atom_id res chain seq x y z
N MET A 1 17.47 8.01 11.94
CA MET A 1 16.22 7.29 11.60
C MET A 1 15.64 8.05 10.42
N SER A 2 15.31 7.38 9.31
CA SER A 2 14.79 8.06 8.12
C SER A 2 13.47 8.75 8.44
N LYS A 3 13.34 10.04 8.11
CA LYS A 3 12.12 10.83 8.38
C LYS A 3 10.98 10.48 7.44
N ASN A 4 11.30 10.02 6.23
CA ASN A 4 10.32 9.74 5.19
C ASN A 4 10.20 8.24 4.92
N LEU A 5 8.97 7.78 4.71
CA LEU A 5 8.68 6.45 4.16
C LEU A 5 8.11 6.60 2.75
N VAL A 6 8.70 5.94 1.77
CA VAL A 6 8.16 5.83 0.41
C VAL A 6 7.68 4.40 0.19
N ILE A 7 6.44 4.24 -0.26
CA ILE A 7 5.85 2.94 -0.58
C ILE A 7 5.65 2.84 -2.09
N VAL A 8 6.22 1.79 -2.69
CA VAL A 8 6.10 1.49 -4.13
C VAL A 8 5.55 0.08 -4.33
N GLU A 9 5.15 -0.27 -5.54
CA GLU A 9 4.53 -1.57 -5.82
C GLU A 9 5.52 -2.74 -5.86
N SER A 10 6.72 -2.53 -6.39
CA SER A 10 7.67 -3.61 -6.67
C SER A 10 9.00 -3.47 -5.92
N ALA A 11 9.57 -4.62 -5.52
CA ALA A 11 10.84 -4.67 -4.80
C ALA A 11 12.01 -4.10 -5.61
N THR A 12 11.97 -4.22 -6.95
CA THR A 12 13.00 -3.68 -7.83
C THR A 12 12.96 -2.16 -7.85
N LYS A 13 11.76 -1.55 -8.01
CA LYS A 13 11.58 -0.09 -7.91
C LYS A 13 12.05 0.42 -6.55
N ALA A 14 11.72 -0.30 -5.47
CA ALA A 14 12.10 0.10 -4.11
C ALA A 14 13.62 0.24 -3.97
N LYS A 15 14.38 -0.78 -4.41
CA LYS A 15 15.86 -0.75 -4.36
C LYS A 15 16.46 0.37 -5.20
N THR A 16 15.90 0.66 -6.37
CA THR A 16 16.38 1.72 -7.25
C THR A 16 16.13 3.10 -6.64
N ILE A 17 14.90 3.34 -6.17
CA ILE A 17 14.51 4.64 -5.59
C ILE A 17 15.24 4.90 -4.27
N GLU A 18 15.43 3.87 -3.42
CA GLU A 18 16.18 4.03 -2.15
C GLU A 18 17.63 4.48 -2.38
N LYS A 19 18.27 4.00 -3.45
CA LYS A 19 19.61 4.44 -3.84
C LYS A 19 19.64 5.89 -4.31
N ILE A 20 18.58 6.36 -4.99
CA ILE A 20 18.49 7.72 -5.52
C ILE A 20 18.20 8.72 -4.39
N LEU A 21 17.24 8.41 -3.50
CA LEU A 21 16.78 9.31 -2.45
C LEU A 21 17.72 9.36 -1.22
N GLY A 22 18.49 8.31 -0.97
CA GLY A 22 19.50 8.29 0.08
C GLY A 22 18.94 8.14 1.50
N LYS A 23 19.75 8.53 2.49
CA LYS A 23 19.59 8.13 3.90
C LYS A 23 18.36 8.71 4.61
N ASP A 24 17.75 9.76 4.06
CA ASP A 24 16.58 10.41 4.63
C ASP A 24 15.26 9.70 4.32
N PHE A 25 15.30 8.74 3.39
CA PHE A 25 14.15 7.99 2.92
C PHE A 25 14.33 6.50 3.19
N LYS A 26 13.32 5.89 3.81
CA LYS A 26 13.12 4.45 3.76
C LYS A 26 12.19 4.14 2.60
N VAL A 27 12.60 3.27 1.68
CA VAL A 27 11.72 2.83 0.59
C VAL A 27 11.31 1.38 0.83
N ALA A 28 10.01 1.12 0.77
CA ALA A 28 9.41 -0.19 0.98
C ALA A 28 8.51 -0.57 -0.19
N SER A 29 8.36 -1.87 -0.43
CA SER A 29 7.48 -2.41 -1.48
C SER A 29 6.21 -3.00 -0.85
N CYS A 30 5.04 -2.67 -1.38
CA CYS A 30 3.78 -3.34 -1.00
C CYS A 30 3.58 -4.67 -1.73
N PHE A 31 4.38 -4.96 -2.76
CA PHE A 31 4.29 -6.14 -3.61
C PHE A 31 2.96 -6.20 -4.37
N GLY A 32 2.55 -5.08 -4.97
CA GLY A 32 1.30 -4.92 -5.71
C GLY A 32 0.08 -4.72 -4.81
N HIS A 33 -1.08 -5.21 -5.27
CA HIS A 33 -2.34 -5.13 -4.53
C HIS A 33 -2.24 -5.76 -3.13
N ILE A 34 -2.73 -5.03 -2.14
CA ILE A 34 -2.76 -5.48 -0.74
C ILE A 34 -4.17 -5.86 -0.27
N SER A 35 -5.19 -5.47 -1.01
CA SER A 35 -6.60 -5.70 -0.72
C SER A 35 -7.33 -6.05 -1.99
N ASP A 36 -8.34 -6.88 -1.85
CA ASP A 36 -9.19 -7.34 -2.94
C ASP A 36 -10.59 -7.65 -2.40
N LEU A 37 -11.53 -7.98 -3.28
CA LEU A 37 -12.80 -8.55 -2.89
C LEU A 37 -12.61 -9.96 -2.28
N PRO A 38 -13.48 -10.38 -1.34
CA PRO A 38 -13.48 -11.74 -0.83
C PRO A 38 -13.63 -12.77 -1.94
N SER A 39 -12.87 -13.86 -1.87
CA SER A 39 -12.90 -14.91 -2.89
C SER A 39 -14.10 -15.86 -2.77
N ASN A 40 -14.81 -15.84 -1.63
CA ASN A 40 -15.87 -16.78 -1.28
C ASN A 40 -17.27 -16.16 -1.22
N GLU A 41 -17.41 -14.88 -1.58
CA GLU A 41 -18.68 -14.17 -1.68
C GLU A 41 -18.57 -13.08 -2.76
N LEU A 42 -19.69 -12.47 -3.17
CA LEU A 42 -19.69 -11.46 -4.23
C LEU A 42 -18.82 -10.23 -3.90
N GLY A 43 -18.69 -9.89 -2.61
CA GLY A 43 -17.87 -8.77 -2.17
C GLY A 43 -18.43 -7.39 -2.53
N VAL A 44 -19.59 -7.29 -3.18
CA VAL A 44 -20.23 -6.03 -3.59
C VAL A 44 -21.68 -6.02 -3.13
N ASN A 45 -22.08 -4.95 -2.44
CA ASN A 45 -23.48 -4.76 -2.04
C ASN A 45 -24.28 -4.09 -3.17
N VAL A 46 -24.96 -4.91 -3.98
CA VAL A 46 -25.76 -4.44 -5.13
C VAL A 46 -26.99 -3.62 -4.74
N ASP A 47 -27.52 -3.83 -3.54
CA ASP A 47 -28.71 -3.13 -3.04
C ASP A 47 -28.36 -1.80 -2.36
N ASN A 48 -27.08 -1.55 -2.08
CA ASN A 48 -26.60 -0.35 -1.41
C ASN A 48 -25.45 0.29 -2.19
N ASN A 49 -25.81 0.92 -3.31
CA ASN A 49 -24.91 1.74 -4.14
C ASN A 49 -23.59 1.04 -4.54
N PHE A 50 -23.62 -0.27 -4.78
CA PHE A 50 -22.46 -1.07 -5.18
C PHE A 50 -21.27 -0.95 -4.22
N ILE A 51 -21.51 -0.75 -2.92
CA ILE A 51 -20.42 -0.62 -1.94
C ILE A 51 -19.56 -1.90 -1.95
N PRO A 52 -18.25 -1.81 -2.25
CA PRO A 52 -17.36 -2.95 -2.22
C PRO A 52 -16.91 -3.23 -0.78
N LYS A 53 -16.78 -4.52 -0.45
CA LYS A 53 -16.14 -5.01 0.75
C LYS A 53 -14.72 -5.41 0.38
N TYR A 54 -13.75 -4.55 0.66
CA TYR A 54 -12.34 -4.90 0.50
C TYR A 54 -11.80 -5.61 1.73
N ILE A 55 -11.02 -6.68 1.50
CA ILE A 55 -10.31 -7.41 2.55
C ILE A 55 -8.82 -7.45 2.23
N ILE A 56 -7.98 -7.41 3.26
CA ILE A 56 -6.53 -7.62 3.09
C ILE A 56 -6.28 -9.08 2.73
N SER A 57 -5.64 -9.31 1.58
CA SER A 57 -5.27 -10.65 1.11
C SER A 57 -4.42 -11.37 2.17
N SER A 58 -4.67 -12.66 2.38
CA SER A 58 -4.07 -13.42 3.49
C SER A 58 -2.54 -13.42 3.47
N ASP A 59 -1.96 -13.49 2.28
CA ASP A 59 -0.52 -13.43 2.01
C ASP A 59 0.07 -12.02 2.24
N LYS A 60 -0.76 -10.97 2.17
CA LYS A 60 -0.36 -9.58 2.35
C LYS A 60 -0.47 -9.06 3.78
N LYS A 61 -1.09 -9.82 4.70
CA LYS A 61 -1.26 -9.40 6.11
C LYS A 61 0.07 -9.05 6.80
N LYS A 62 1.13 -9.83 6.53
CA LYS A 62 2.45 -9.58 7.14
C LYS A 62 3.05 -8.26 6.65
N ILE A 63 3.00 -8.01 5.34
CA ILE A 63 3.56 -6.78 4.76
C ILE A 63 2.74 -5.55 5.19
N VAL A 64 1.41 -5.62 5.23
CA VAL A 64 0.58 -4.51 5.71
C VAL A 64 0.90 -4.18 7.16
N ASN A 65 1.08 -5.18 8.02
CA ASN A 65 1.47 -4.96 9.41
C ASN A 65 2.86 -4.31 9.54
N GLU A 66 3.80 -4.66 8.67
CA GLU A 66 5.13 -4.04 8.62
C GLU A 66 5.05 -2.58 8.15
N LEU A 67 4.35 -2.32 7.04
CA LEU A 67 4.13 -0.98 6.51
C LEU A 67 3.40 -0.09 7.53
N LYS A 68 2.46 -0.64 8.31
CA LYS A 68 1.77 0.07 9.39
C LYS A 68 2.70 0.45 10.55
N LYS A 69 3.71 -0.37 10.83
CA LYS A 69 4.75 -0.03 11.82
C LYS A 69 5.73 1.02 11.30
N LEU A 70 6.07 0.96 10.01
CA LEU A 70 6.97 1.92 9.39
C LEU A 70 6.31 3.30 9.25
N SER A 71 5.06 3.36 8.77
CA SER A 71 4.29 4.61 8.61
C SER A 71 4.15 5.37 9.92
N LYS A 72 3.84 4.68 11.03
CA LYS A 72 3.77 5.31 12.37
C LYS A 72 5.08 5.91 12.88
N LYS A 73 6.22 5.52 12.30
CA LYS A 73 7.55 6.03 12.69
C LYS A 73 8.07 7.10 11.73
N ALA A 74 7.42 7.28 10.59
CA ALA A 74 7.79 8.28 9.60
C ALA A 74 7.05 9.59 9.90
N ASP A 75 7.72 10.71 9.63
CA ASP A 75 7.11 12.04 9.69
C ASP A 75 6.18 12.24 8.49
N ILE A 76 6.56 11.71 7.32
CA ILE A 76 5.79 11.79 6.08
C ILE A 76 5.79 10.43 5.38
N VAL A 77 4.62 10.01 4.89
CA VAL A 77 4.45 8.82 4.05
C VAL A 77 4.13 9.25 2.62
N TRP A 78 4.95 8.78 1.68
CA TRP A 78 4.82 9.02 0.25
C TRP A 78 4.31 7.74 -0.42
N LEU A 79 3.14 7.80 -1.06
CA LEU A 79 2.63 6.73 -1.90
C LEU A 79 3.11 6.99 -3.33
N ALA A 80 4.05 6.16 -3.80
CA ALA A 80 4.70 6.30 -5.10
C ALA A 80 4.36 5.10 -5.99
N SER A 81 3.06 4.88 -6.19
CA SER A 81 2.52 3.95 -7.18
C SER A 81 2.70 4.48 -8.60
N ASP A 82 2.40 3.65 -9.60
CA ASP A 82 2.40 4.11 -10.99
C ASP A 82 1.32 5.17 -11.25
N GLU A 83 1.58 6.06 -12.20
CA GLU A 83 0.71 7.19 -12.58
C GLU A 83 -0.47 6.76 -13.46
N ASP A 84 -1.10 5.65 -13.08
CA ASP A 84 -2.28 5.11 -13.75
C ASP A 84 -3.40 4.76 -12.76
N ARG A 85 -4.53 4.30 -13.29
CA ARG A 85 -5.70 3.95 -12.48
C ARG A 85 -5.45 2.80 -11.50
N GLU A 86 -4.56 1.88 -11.85
CA GLU A 86 -4.26 0.71 -11.01
C GLU A 86 -3.36 1.13 -9.86
N GLY A 87 -2.33 1.93 -10.15
CA GLY A 87 -1.49 2.55 -9.15
C GLY A 87 -2.28 3.40 -8.16
N GLU A 88 -3.20 4.24 -8.65
CA GLU A 88 -4.06 5.05 -7.78
C GLU A 88 -4.96 4.20 -6.88
N ALA A 89 -5.50 3.09 -7.39
CA ALA A 89 -6.27 2.15 -6.57
C ALA A 89 -5.40 1.48 -5.50
N ILE A 90 -4.17 1.07 -5.83
CA ILE A 90 -3.20 0.52 -4.87
C ILE A 90 -2.87 1.54 -3.78
N ALA A 91 -2.61 2.80 -4.16
CA ALA A 91 -2.35 3.90 -3.23
C ALA A 91 -3.55 4.14 -2.31
N TRP A 92 -4.77 4.15 -2.85
CA TRP A 92 -5.99 4.30 -2.06
C TRP A 92 -6.18 3.14 -1.05
N HIS A 93 -5.96 1.89 -1.48
CA HIS A 93 -6.02 0.73 -0.58
C HIS A 93 -4.95 0.78 0.52
N LEU A 94 -3.74 1.23 0.20
CA LEU A 94 -2.67 1.45 1.18
C LEU A 94 -3.07 2.52 2.19
N SER A 95 -3.55 3.67 1.73
CA SER A 95 -3.99 4.77 2.59
C SER A 95 -5.05 4.30 3.60
N ASN A 96 -6.09 3.60 3.11
CA ASN A 96 -7.14 3.05 3.96
C ASN A 96 -6.65 1.97 4.93
N SER A 97 -5.79 1.06 4.48
CA SER A 97 -5.31 -0.06 5.32
C SER A 97 -4.35 0.40 6.41
N LEU A 98 -3.55 1.43 6.11
CA LEU A 98 -2.54 1.98 6.99
C LEU A 98 -3.12 3.08 7.90
N ASN A 99 -4.31 3.60 7.60
CA ASN A 99 -4.95 4.77 8.23
C ASN A 99 -4.06 6.01 8.12
N LEU A 100 -3.66 6.35 6.90
CA LEU A 100 -2.88 7.56 6.60
C LEU A 100 -3.77 8.81 6.55
#